data_AF-U4KQX3-F1
#
_entry.id   AF-U4KQX3-F1
#
_cell.length_a   1.000
_cell.length_b   1.000
_cell.length_c   1.000
_cell.angle_alpha   90.00
_cell.angle_beta   90.00
_cell.angle_gamma   90.00
#
_symmetry.space_group_name_H-M   'P 1'
#
loop_
_entity.id
_entity.type
_entity.pdbx_description
1 polymer ?
#
loop_
_entity_poly.entity_id
_entity_poly.type
_entity_poly.pdbx_seq_one_letter_code
_entity_poly.pdbx_strand_id
1 'polypeptide(L)'
;MLNATLVIGGLGLLLGLGLALAAKYLEVFEDERIAEVEKMLPNYNCGACGTPGCHAFATEIVTGKAGKISRCKPGKPDKHYNPILEYLKNHPNPDGTPVDIKL
;
A
#
# COMPACT_ATOMS: atom_id res chain seq x y z
N MET A 1 -39.23 9.32 -23.36
CA MET A 1 -38.46 9.95 -22.27
C MET A 1 -38.35 9.03 -21.06
N LEU A 2 -39.47 8.64 -20.43
CA LEU A 2 -39.47 7.77 -19.24
C LEU A 2 -38.75 6.41 -19.44
N ASN A 3 -38.95 5.74 -20.58
CA ASN A 3 -38.30 4.44 -20.85
C ASN A 3 -36.77 4.55 -20.87
N ALA A 4 -36.21 5.61 -21.45
CA ALA A 4 -34.76 5.82 -21.48
C ALA A 4 -34.22 6.05 -20.06
N THR A 5 -34.94 6.81 -19.24
CA THR A 5 -34.61 7.04 -17.83
C THR A 5 -34.61 5.74 -17.02
N LEU A 6 -35.62 4.88 -17.21
CA LEU A 6 -35.70 3.59 -16.52
C LEU A 6 -34.57 2.63 -16.93
N VAL A 7 -34.23 2.59 -18.22
CA VAL A 7 -33.16 1.72 -18.72
C VAL A 7 -31.80 2.16 -18.18
N ILE A 8 -31.47 3.45 -18.27
CA ILE A 8 -30.18 3.97 -17.79
C ILE A 8 -30.10 3.88 -16.25
N GLY A 9 -31.18 4.23 -15.55
CA GLY A 9 -31.25 4.15 -14.09
C GLY A 9 -31.15 2.71 -13.58
N GLY A 10 -31.87 1.77 -14.21
CA GLY A 10 -31.82 0.35 -13.87
C GLY A 10 -30.45 -0.26 -14.13
N LEU A 11 -29.82 0.07 -15.27
CA LEU A 11 -28.47 -0.38 -15.57
C LEU A 11 -27.44 0.18 -14.59
N GLY A 12 -27.54 1.47 -14.24
CA GLY A 12 -26.66 2.09 -13.25
C GLY A 12 -26.79 1.45 -11.87
N LEU A 13 -28.00 1.17 -11.42
CA LEU A 13 -28.24 0.44 -10.17
C LEU A 13 -27.69 -0.98 -10.20
N LEU A 14 -27.93 -1.72 -11.29
CA LEU A 14 -27.44 -3.09 -11.44
C LEU A 14 -25.92 -3.16 -11.43
N LEU A 15 -25.25 -2.31 -12.21
CA LEU A 15 -23.79 -2.26 -12.25
C LEU A 15 -23.20 -1.75 -10.93
N GLY A 16 -23.81 -0.73 -10.31
CA GLY A 16 -23.36 -0.20 -9.02
C GLY A 16 -23.45 -1.22 -7.90
N LEU A 17 -24.57 -1.96 -7.81
CA LEU A 17 -24.71 -3.06 -6.86
C LEU A 17 -23.74 -4.21 -7.15
N GLY A 18 -23.54 -4.54 -8.42
CA GLY A 18 -22.55 -5.54 -8.85
C GLY A 18 -21.14 -5.17 -8.39
N LEU A 19 -20.72 -3.91 -8.61
CA LEU A 19 -19.42 -3.42 -8.16
C LEU A 19 -19.29 -3.41 -6.63
N ALA A 20 -20.33 -3.01 -5.90
CA ALA A 20 -20.30 -2.99 -4.44
C ALA A 20 -20.15 -4.41 -3.84
N LEU A 21 -20.87 -5.39 -4.40
CA LEU A 21 -20.74 -6.79 -4.00
C LEU A 21 -19.35 -7.34 -4.36
N ALA A 22 -18.85 -7.04 -5.55
CA ALA A 22 -17.52 -7.44 -5.97
C ALA A 22 -16.43 -6.84 -5.06
N ALA A 23 -16.54 -5.56 -4.69
CA ALA A 23 -15.59 -4.90 -3.80
C ALA A 23 -15.50 -5.58 -2.42
N LYS A 24 -16.65 -5.96 -1.86
CA LYS A 24 -16.69 -6.68 -0.57
C LYS A 24 -16.17 -8.12 -0.69
N TYR A 25 -16.49 -8.81 -1.79
CA TYR A 25 -16.13 -10.22 -1.93
C TYR A 25 -14.67 -10.42 -2.37
N LEU A 26 -14.11 -9.46 -3.10
CA LEU A 26 -12.73 -9.47 -3.60
C LEU A 26 -11.80 -8.59 -2.75
N GLU A 27 -12.23 -8.22 -1.54
CA GLU A 27 -11.40 -7.48 -0.59
C GLU A 27 -10.19 -8.33 -0.20
N VAL A 28 -9.00 -7.80 -0.45
CA VAL A 28 -7.73 -8.46 -0.08
C VAL A 28 -7.29 -7.90 1.26
N PHE A 29 -7.09 -8.79 2.24
CA PHE A 29 -6.50 -8.42 3.52
C PHE A 29 -5.04 -8.00 3.32
N GLU A 30 -4.77 -6.73 3.60
CA GLU A 30 -3.43 -6.16 3.54
C GLU A 30 -2.85 -5.98 4.93
N ASP A 31 -1.54 -6.19 5.07
CA ASP A 31 -0.81 -5.91 6.30
C ASP A 31 -0.80 -4.40 6.57
N GLU A 32 -1.41 -3.96 7.68
CA GLU A 32 -1.52 -2.54 8.05
C GLU A 32 -0.16 -1.82 8.10
N ARG A 33 0.93 -2.55 8.38
CA ARG A 33 2.29 -2.00 8.39
C ARG A 33 2.69 -1.45 7.02
N ILE A 34 2.17 -2.01 5.93
CA ILE A 34 2.48 -1.56 4.57
C ILE A 34 1.96 -0.13 4.38
N ALA A 35 0.71 0.13 4.75
CA ALA A 35 0.11 1.45 4.64
C ALA A 35 0.81 2.48 5.53
N GLU A 36 1.22 2.11 6.74
CA GLU A 36 1.95 3.01 7.64
C GLU A 36 3.36 3.33 7.13
N VAL A 37 4.09 2.32 6.65
CA VAL A 37 5.42 2.54 6.04
C VAL A 37 5.30 3.37 4.76
N GLU A 38 4.27 3.16 3.95
CA GLU A 38 4.02 3.96 2.75
C GLU A 38 3.78 5.43 3.09
N LYS A 39 2.98 5.75 4.12
CA LYS A 39 2.75 7.12 4.58
C LYS A 39 4.04 7.82 5.02
N MET A 40 5.01 7.07 5.55
CA MET A 40 6.32 7.59 5.95
C MET A 40 7.27 7.78 4.76
N LEU A 41 6.98 7.21 3.59
CA LEU A 41 7.76 7.44 2.38
C LEU A 41 7.41 8.80 1.73
N PRO A 42 8.28 9.32 0.84
CA PRO A 42 8.01 10.58 0.12
C PRO A 42 6.77 10.57 -0.78
N ASN A 43 6.20 9.40 -1.11
CA ASN A 43 5.01 9.22 -1.96
C ASN A 43 5.08 9.83 -3.37
N TYR A 44 6.29 9.97 -3.91
CA TYR A 44 6.48 10.46 -5.29
C TYR A 44 6.20 9.44 -6.37
N ASN A 45 6.10 8.14 -6.04
CA ASN A 45 5.89 7.06 -7.01
C ASN A 45 6.83 7.12 -8.23
N CYS A 46 8.07 7.54 -8.01
CA CYS A 46 9.04 7.84 -9.07
C CYS A 46 9.83 6.63 -9.60
N GLY A 47 9.67 5.44 -8.99
CA GLY A 47 10.36 4.21 -9.40
C GLY A 47 11.87 4.15 -9.17
N ALA A 48 12.48 5.16 -8.53
CA ALA A 48 13.93 5.23 -8.34
C ALA A 48 14.55 4.09 -7.51
N CYS A 49 13.73 3.41 -6.69
CA CYS A 49 14.10 2.25 -5.89
C CYS A 49 13.95 0.91 -6.63
N GLY A 50 13.44 0.91 -7.88
CA GLY A 50 13.26 -0.29 -8.70
C GLY A 50 11.90 -0.98 -8.55
N THR A 51 10.96 -0.41 -7.79
CA THR A 51 9.58 -0.89 -7.64
C THR A 51 8.60 0.05 -8.37
N PRO A 52 7.39 -0.42 -8.75
CA PRO A 52 6.43 0.38 -9.51
C PRO A 52 5.82 1.56 -8.74
N GLY A 53 5.99 1.61 -7.42
CA GLY A 53 5.43 2.67 -6.57
C GLY A 53 5.91 2.61 -5.13
N CYS A 54 5.57 3.63 -4.35
CA CYS A 54 5.90 3.73 -2.93
C CYS A 54 5.22 2.63 -2.12
N HIS A 55 3.96 2.32 -2.42
CA HIS A 55 3.24 1.17 -1.88
C HIS A 55 4.01 -0.15 -2.06
N ALA A 56 4.39 -0.47 -3.31
CA ALA A 56 5.14 -1.70 -3.61
C ALA A 56 6.51 -1.73 -2.92
N PHE A 57 7.16 -0.58 -2.77
CA PHE A 57 8.40 -0.50 -1.99
C PHE A 57 8.16 -0.71 -0.49
N ALA A 58 7.08 -0.17 0.06
CA ALA A 58 6.66 -0.40 1.44
C ALA A 58 6.38 -1.88 1.69
N THR A 59 5.74 -2.59 0.75
CA THR A 59 5.57 -4.05 0.80
C THR A 59 6.91 -4.77 0.83
N GLU A 60 7.88 -4.40 -0.03
CA GLU A 60 9.22 -4.98 0.02
C GLU A 60 9.92 -4.70 1.36
N ILE A 61 9.73 -3.52 1.94
CA ILE A 61 10.27 -3.18 3.26
C ILE A 61 9.63 -4.09 4.32
N VAL A 62 8.32 -4.09 4.46
CA VAL A 62 7.63 -4.86 5.51
C VAL A 62 7.92 -6.37 5.40
N THR A 63 8.09 -6.89 4.19
CA THR A 63 8.39 -8.30 3.95
C THR A 63 9.88 -8.67 4.02
N GLY A 64 10.78 -7.72 4.30
CA GLY A 64 12.22 -7.96 4.34
C GLY A 64 12.91 -8.06 2.97
N LYS A 65 12.16 -8.01 1.87
CA LYS A 65 12.67 -8.17 0.50
C LYS A 65 13.42 -6.94 -0.01
N ALA A 66 13.20 -5.77 0.59
CA ALA A 66 13.86 -4.53 0.16
C ALA A 66 15.37 -4.56 0.39
N GLY A 67 15.82 -5.24 1.47
CA GLY A 67 17.20 -5.31 1.94
C GLY A 67 17.74 -3.99 2.53
N LYS A 68 17.57 -2.87 1.81
CA LYS A 68 17.97 -1.53 2.26
C LYS A 68 16.90 -0.48 2.02
N ILE A 69 16.57 0.29 3.04
CA ILE A 69 15.62 1.41 2.94
C ILE A 69 16.22 2.56 2.09
N SER A 70 17.54 2.76 2.13
CA SER A 70 18.24 3.77 1.31
C SER A 70 18.11 3.57 -0.21
N ARG A 71 17.53 2.45 -0.69
CA ARG A 71 17.14 2.30 -2.10
C ARG A 71 16.16 3.39 -2.55
N CYS A 72 15.37 3.96 -1.65
CA CYS A 72 14.54 5.12 -1.94
C CYS A 72 15.38 6.39 -2.08
N LYS A 73 15.98 6.64 -3.24
CA LYS A 73 16.82 7.83 -3.51
C LYS A 73 16.23 9.19 -3.06
N PRO A 74 14.93 9.50 -3.26
CA PRO A 74 14.37 10.77 -2.79
C PRO A 74 14.14 10.83 -1.27
N GLY A 75 14.24 9.69 -0.58
CA GLY A 75 14.13 9.63 0.87
C GLY A 75 15.32 10.29 1.57
N LYS A 76 15.10 10.64 2.83
CA LYS A 76 16.06 11.30 3.71
C LYS A 76 16.18 10.50 5.01
N PRO A 77 17.39 10.33 5.56
CA PRO A 77 17.59 9.59 6.80
C PRO A 77 16.63 10.01 7.93
N ASP A 78 16.57 11.30 8.23
CA ASP A 78 15.84 11.78 9.41
C ASP A 78 14.32 11.81 9.22
N LYS A 79 13.85 12.00 7.98
CA LYS A 79 12.41 12.15 7.69
C LYS A 79 11.72 10.87 7.28
N HIS A 80 12.46 9.95 6.66
CA HIS A 80 11.88 8.77 6.04
C HIS A 80 12.50 7.49 6.60
N TYR A 81 13.83 7.38 6.66
CA TYR A 81 14.46 6.10 6.98
C TYR A 81 14.40 5.75 8.47
N ASN A 82 14.84 6.67 9.33
CA ASN A 82 14.87 6.46 10.76
C ASN A 82 13.47 6.21 11.35
N PRO A 83 12.42 6.97 10.97
CA PRO A 83 11.06 6.69 11.43
C PRO A 83 10.55 5.31 11.02
N ILE A 84 10.82 4.88 9.78
CA ILE A 84 10.41 3.55 9.31
C ILE A 84 11.13 2.46 10.11
N LEU A 85 12.44 2.61 10.34
CA LEU A 85 13.21 1.65 11.15
C LEU A 85 12.72 1.57 12.59
N GLU A 86 12.31 2.70 13.18
CA GLU A 86 11.74 2.75 14.52
C GLU A 86 10.35 2.10 14.56
N TYR A 87 9.50 2.38 13.58
CA TYR A 87 8.18 1.78 13.45
C TYR A 87 8.25 0.26 13.36
N LEU A 88 9.14 -0.28 12.52
CA LEU A 88 9.31 -1.73 12.32
C LEU A 88 9.87 -2.46 13.55
N LYS A 89 10.58 -1.76 14.45
CA LYS A 89 11.00 -2.35 15.75
C LYS A 89 9.82 -2.60 16.67
N ASN A 90 8.80 -1.73 16.61
CA ASN A 90 7.60 -1.83 17.43
C ASN A 90 6.51 -2.72 16.79
N HIS A 91 6.65 -3.05 15.50
CA HIS A 91 5.68 -3.86 14.73
C HIS A 91 6.39 -5.02 14.01
N PRO A 92 6.80 -6.07 14.76
CA PRO A 92 7.49 -7.23 14.19
C PRO A 92 6.57 -8.05 13.27
N ASN A 93 7.14 -9.04 12.60
CA ASN A 93 6.38 -9.97 11.75
C ASN A 93 5.34 -10.78 12.55
N PRO A 94 4.36 -11.39 11.88
CA PRO A 94 3.39 -12.30 12.53
C PRO A 94 4.05 -13.39 13.38
N ASP A 95 5.25 -13.84 12.99
CA ASP A 95 6.05 -14.85 13.71
C ASP A 95 6.89 -14.27 14.88
N GLY A 96 6.77 -12.97 15.17
CA GLY A 96 7.52 -12.26 16.22
C GLY A 96 8.96 -11.91 15.86
N THR A 97 9.48 -12.35 14.71
CA THR A 97 10.81 -11.99 14.24
C THR A 97 10.89 -10.52 13.80
N PRO A 98 12.00 -9.82 14.04
CA PRO A 98 12.20 -8.47 13.49
C PRO A 98 12.27 -8.51 11.96
N VAL A 99 11.85 -7.42 11.33
CA VAL A 99 11.96 -7.26 9.88
C VAL A 99 13.43 -7.06 9.51
N ASP A 100 14.00 -7.95 8.69
CA ASP A 100 15.40 -7.86 8.24
C ASP A 100 15.55 -6.73 7.22
N ILE A 101 15.83 -5.53 7.71
CA ILE A 101 16.10 -4.36 6.87
C ILE A 101 17.25 -3.54 7.42
N LYS A 102 18.09 -3.09 6.49
CA LYS A 102 19.23 -2.22 6.79
C LYS A 102 18.94 -0.81 6.27
N LEU A 103 19.71 0.14 6.79
CA LEU A 103 19.77 1.47 6.21
C LEU A 103 20.37 1.37 4.79
#